data_AF-A0A0H2WKW4-F1
#
_entry.id   AF-A0A0H2WKW4-F1
#
_cell.length_a   1.000
_cell.length_b   1.000
_cell.length_c   1.000
_cell.angle_alpha   90.00
_cell.angle_beta   90.00
_cell.angle_gamma   90.00
#
_symmetry.space_group_name_H-M   'P 1'
#
loop_
_entity.id
_entity.type
_entity.pdbx_description
1 polymer ?
#
loop_
_entity_poly.entity_id
_entity_poly.type
_entity_poly.pdbx_seq_one_letter_code
_entity_poly.pdbx_strand_id
1 'polypeptide(L)' 'MCKAVDRGMTITDVSVREKRGGKSGDWKADEAGA' A
#
# COMPACT_ATOMS: atom_id res chain seq x y z
N MET A 1 -4.05 -9.45 13.82
CA MET A 1 -4.56 -10.20 14.99
C MET A 1 -4.66 -11.72 14.77
N CYS A 2 -4.44 -12.25 13.57
CA CYS A 2 -4.52 -13.70 13.28
C CYS A 2 -3.23 -14.49 13.59
N LYS A 3 -2.19 -13.84 14.13
CA LYS A 3 -0.85 -14.45 14.35
C LYS A 3 -0.84 -15.66 15.30
N ALA A 4 -1.91 -15.85 16.07
CA ALA A 4 -2.06 -17.02 16.94
C ALA A 4 -2.53 -18.26 16.17
N VAL A 5 -3.20 -18.07 15.03
CA VAL A 5 -3.70 -19.14 14.16
C VAL A 5 -2.62 -19.54 13.16
N ASP A 6 -1.97 -18.57 12.54
CA ASP A 6 -0.88 -18.81 11.60
C ASP A 6 0.23 -17.76 11.76
N ARG A 7 1.47 -18.23 11.82
CA ARG A 7 2.68 -17.39 11.96
C ARG A 7 3.37 -17.12 10.63
N GLY A 8 3.01 -17.84 9.56
CA GLY A 8 3.55 -17.66 8.21
C GLY A 8 2.88 -16.52 7.42
N MET A 9 1.78 -15.95 7.93
CA MET A 9 1.12 -14.82 7.29
C MET A 9 2.09 -13.66 7.06
N THR A 10 2.21 -13.26 5.80
CA THR A 10 3.01 -12.11 5.37
C THR A 10 2.08 -11.04 4.81
N ILE A 11 2.28 -9.79 5.22
CA ILE A 11 1.56 -8.65 4.64
C ILE A 11 2.33 -8.22 3.39
N THR A 12 1.65 -8.16 2.25
CA THR A 12 2.22 -7.80 0.94
C THR A 12 1.57 -6.53 0.38
N ASP A 13 2.11 -6.02 -0.73
CA ASP A 13 1.51 -4.98 -1.58
C ASP A 13 1.19 -3.64 -0.89
N VAL A 14 1.88 -3.36 0.22
CA VAL A 14 1.75 -2.10 0.96
C VAL A 14 2.36 -0.98 0.14
N SER A 15 1.50 -0.07 -0.31
CA SER A 15 1.89 1.05 -1.18
C SER A 15 0.94 2.24 -1.00
N VAL A 16 1.45 3.45 -1.21
CA VAL A 16 0.60 4.65 -1.29
C VAL A 16 -0.06 4.70 -2.66
N ARG A 17 -1.38 4.87 -2.71
CA ARG A 17 -2.12 4.95 -3.97
C ARG A 17 -2.39 6.38 -4.42
N GLU A 18 -2.48 7.30 -3.48
CA GLU A 18 -2.72 8.70 -3.76
C GLU A 18 -2.11 9.56 -2.64
N LYS A 19 -1.60 10.72 -3.02
CA LYS A 19 -1.16 11.77 -2.11
C LYS A 19 -1.59 13.12 -2.69
N ARG A 20 -2.21 13.97 -1.88
CA ARG A 20 -2.72 15.28 -2.31
C ARG A 20 -2.04 16.42 -1.55
N GLY A 21 -1.78 17.53 -2.24
CA GLY A 21 -1.29 18.78 -1.66
C GLY A 21 0.20 18.86 -1.31
N GLY A 22 0.67 20.06 -0.99
CA GLY A 22 2.09 20.38 -0.75
C GLY A 22 2.84 20.82 -2.03
N LYS A 23 4.10 21.27 -1.88
CA LYS A 23 4.90 21.81 -3.01
C LYS A 23 5.04 20.81 -4.17
N SER A 24 5.05 19.51 -3.88
CA SER A 24 5.13 18.44 -4.89
C SER A 24 3.81 18.12 -5.59
N GLY A 25 2.71 18.80 -5.24
CA GLY A 25 1.41 18.61 -5.87
C GLY A 25 0.74 17.27 -5.58
N ASP A 26 -0.29 16.98 -6.37
CA ASP A 26 -1.05 15.74 -6.30
C ASP A 26 -0.32 14.63 -7.07
N TRP A 27 -0.30 13.43 -6.49
CA TRP A 27 0.35 12.26 -7.04
C TRP A 27 -0.57 11.05 -6.91
N LYS A 28 -0.61 10.23 -7.96
CA LYS A 28 -1.41 9.00 -8.04
C LYS A 28 -0.53 7.88 -8.59
N ALA A 29 -0.61 6.69 -7.99
CA ALA A 29 0.09 5.52 -8.49
C ALA A 29 -0.52 5.06 -9.84
N ASP A 30 0.33 4.65 -10.79
CA ASP A 30 -0.11 4.02 -12.03
C ASP A 30 -0.72 2.64 -11.75
N GLU A 31 -1.84 2.32 -12.40
CA GLU A 31 -2.49 0.99 -12.32
C GLU A 31 -1.77 -0.07 -13.18
N ALA A 32 -0.44 -0.09 -13.17
CA ALA A 32 0.32 -1.18 -13.77
C ALA A 32 0.54 -2.27 -12.71
N GLY A 33 -0.39 -3.23 -12.63
CA GLY A 33 -0.22 -4.44 -11.82
C GLY A 33 -1.46 -5.30 -11.71
N ALA A 34 -1.59 -6.26 -12.64
CA ALA A 34 -2.34 -7.51 -12.49
C ALA A 34 -1.33 -8.66 -12.63
#